data_AF-A0A6A8FJ31-F1
#
_entry.id   AF-A0A6A8FJ31-F1
#
_cell.length_a   1.000
_cell.length_b   1.000
_cell.length_c   1.000
_cell.angle_alpha   90.00
_cell.angle_beta   90.00
_cell.angle_gamma   90.00
#
_symmetry.space_group_name_H-M   'P 1'
#
loop_
_entity.id
_entity.type
_entity.pdbx_description
1 polymer ?
#
loop_
_entity_poly.entity_id
_entity_poly.type
_entity_poly.pdbx_seq_one_letter_code
_entity_poly.pdbx_strand_id
1 'polypeptide(L)'
;MITTRVKESKGFLVLKQVLLIAYLTGILWLRRNPISMVFSAISPFSLLFVLFVVSNGHYIQFAVAGSLVMALVGYGLALGQDISFYKTEYKIQDVFVASPVSPLTYMTGLALSQLLFGFPALAVLTVLAAFFGTSISNIPLLISTIFLIWGSMSAMGFFLSSHMLHMRNATQVISFVNVILAVLPPVFYSIGRLPLDLQYLAYIVPTTHASLMLQYTMGLPTPKEWSIALGLLVQVSYLIGFVMLAKTKAIWREV
;
A
#
# COMPACT_ATOMS: atom_id res chain seq x y z
N MET A 1 38.46 -25.92 5.40
CA MET A 1 37.43 -25.61 6.40
C MET A 1 36.08 -25.67 5.69
N ILE A 2 35.43 -26.83 5.71
CA ILE A 2 34.15 -27.06 5.03
C ILE A 2 33.09 -26.46 5.94
N THR A 3 32.57 -25.29 5.59
CA THR A 3 31.41 -24.74 6.27
C THR A 3 30.23 -25.66 6.00
N THR A 4 29.81 -26.39 7.03
CA THR A 4 28.57 -27.15 7.06
C THR A 4 27.43 -26.17 6.83
N ARG A 5 27.00 -26.01 5.58
CA ARG A 5 25.73 -25.36 5.26
C ARG A 5 24.64 -26.22 5.90
N VAL A 6 24.21 -25.82 7.10
CA VAL A 6 22.94 -26.23 7.68
C VAL A 6 21.91 -26.02 6.57
N LYS A 7 21.24 -27.10 6.16
CA LYS A 7 20.27 -27.09 5.07
C LYS A 7 19.06 -26.29 5.58
N GLU A 8 19.14 -24.96 5.45
CA GLU A 8 18.07 -24.05 5.84
C GLU A 8 16.76 -24.52 5.17
N SER A 9 15.66 -24.56 5.93
CA SER A 9 14.37 -24.93 5.34
C SER A 9 14.03 -23.92 4.24
N LYS A 10 13.40 -24.38 3.16
CA LYS A 10 13.05 -23.52 2.02
C LYS A 10 12.28 -22.26 2.45
N GLY A 11 11.41 -22.38 3.45
CA GLY A 11 10.68 -21.25 4.03
C GLY A 11 11.58 -20.25 4.77
N PHE A 12 12.54 -20.72 5.56
CA PHE A 12 13.49 -19.85 6.26
C PHE A 12 14.36 -19.05 5.28
N LEU A 13 14.80 -19.69 4.19
CA LEU A 13 15.55 -19.02 3.14
C LEU A 13 14.73 -17.90 2.48
N VAL A 14 13.46 -18.16 2.14
CA VAL A 14 12.57 -17.15 1.54
C VAL A 14 12.36 -15.96 2.48
N LEU A 15 12.10 -16.22 3.76
CA LEU A 15 11.93 -15.16 4.75
C LEU A 15 13.20 -14.30 4.86
N LYS A 16 14.38 -14.93 4.94
CA LYS A 16 15.67 -14.25 4.98
C LYS A 16 15.89 -13.41 3.72
N GLN A 17 15.56 -13.92 2.54
CA GLN A 17 15.63 -13.16 1.29
C GLN A 17 14.72 -11.92 1.32
N VAL A 18 13.47 -12.06 1.74
CA VAL A 18 12.52 -10.92 1.89
C VAL A 18 13.08 -9.86 2.82
N LEU A 19 13.55 -10.25 4.00
CA LEU A 19 14.10 -9.32 5.00
C LEU A 19 15.37 -8.63 4.51
N LEU A 20 16.26 -9.34 3.81
CA LEU A 20 17.47 -8.75 3.24
C LEU A 20 17.15 -7.73 2.15
N ILE A 21 16.22 -8.03 1.24
CA ILE A 21 15.79 -7.09 0.21
C ILE A 21 15.17 -5.85 0.86
N ALA A 22 14.29 -6.03 1.84
CA ALA A 22 13.66 -4.94 2.57
C ALA A 22 14.67 -4.07 3.32
N TYR A 23 15.68 -4.69 3.94
CA TYR A 23 16.75 -3.98 4.64
C TYR A 23 17.61 -3.16 3.68
N LEU A 24 18.05 -3.77 2.58
CA LEU A 24 18.96 -3.14 1.62
C LEU A 24 18.32 -1.97 0.88
N THR A 25 17.05 -2.13 0.48
CA THR A 25 16.35 -1.12 -0.33
C THR A 25 15.64 -0.07 0.53
N GLY A 26 15.23 -0.41 1.76
CA GLY A 26 14.44 0.49 2.61
C GLY A 26 15.25 1.01 3.79
N ILE A 27 15.54 0.15 4.77
CA ILE A 27 16.15 0.56 6.05
C ILE A 27 17.52 1.22 5.85
N LEU A 28 18.37 0.65 4.99
CA LEU A 28 19.70 1.19 4.74
C LEU A 28 19.63 2.58 4.10
N TRP A 29 18.67 2.79 3.20
CA TRP A 29 18.45 4.08 2.57
C TRP A 29 17.94 5.12 3.57
N LEU A 30 16.96 4.75 4.40
CA LEU A 30 16.45 5.57 5.49
C LEU A 30 17.53 6.00 6.48
N ARG A 31 18.43 5.08 6.83
CA ARG A 31 19.55 5.38 7.74
C ARG A 31 20.51 6.41 7.15
N ARG A 32 20.69 6.40 5.82
CA ARG A 32 21.57 7.34 5.11
C ARG A 32 20.89 8.67 4.80
N ASN A 33 19.58 8.65 4.59
CA ASN A 33 18.78 9.82 4.24
C ASN A 33 17.49 9.84 5.07
N PRO A 34 17.55 10.21 6.37
CA PRO A 34 16.37 10.18 7.23
C PRO A 34 15.33 11.24 6.85
N ILE A 35 15.73 12.34 6.20
CA ILE A 35 14.81 13.41 5.82
C ILE A 35 13.78 12.99 4.77
N SER A 36 14.09 11.94 4.01
CA SER A 36 13.16 11.32 3.08
C SER A 36 11.85 10.84 3.70
N MET A 37 11.89 10.43 4.98
CA MET A 37 10.68 10.03 5.72
C MET A 37 9.67 11.18 5.73
N VAL A 38 10.16 12.41 5.97
CA VAL A 38 9.34 13.62 6.01
C VAL A 38 8.74 13.88 4.63
N PHE A 39 9.53 13.81 3.57
CA PHE A 39 9.05 14.05 2.21
C PHE A 39 7.94 13.08 1.80
N SER A 40 8.06 11.81 2.17
CA SER A 40 7.04 10.80 1.87
C SER A 40 5.72 11.06 2.60
N ALA A 41 5.78 11.67 3.78
CA ALA A 41 4.62 11.98 4.61
C ALA A 41 3.88 13.25 4.17
N ILE A 42 4.51 14.13 3.36
CA ILE A 42 3.94 15.44 3.01
C ILE A 42 2.51 15.29 2.50
N SER A 43 2.28 14.41 1.52
CA SER A 43 0.99 14.36 0.83
C SER A 43 -0.19 13.96 1.73
N PRO A 44 -0.18 12.82 2.45
CA PRO A 44 -1.30 12.42 3.30
C PRO A 44 -1.52 13.38 4.49
N PHE A 45 -0.46 13.92 5.09
CA PHE A 45 -0.59 14.87 6.19
C PHE A 45 -1.04 16.26 5.72
N SER A 46 -0.68 16.68 4.50
CA SER A 46 -1.15 17.95 3.93
C SER A 46 -2.66 17.93 3.72
N LEU A 47 -3.21 16.85 3.16
CA LEU A 47 -4.66 16.73 3.00
C LEU A 47 -5.38 16.60 4.35
N LEU A 48 -4.80 15.88 5.32
CA LEU A 48 -5.30 15.85 6.69
C LEU A 48 -5.40 17.27 7.26
N PHE A 49 -4.31 18.02 7.17
CA PHE A 49 -4.21 19.38 7.69
C PHE A 49 -5.23 20.32 7.03
N VAL A 50 -5.32 20.32 5.69
CA VAL A 50 -6.28 21.16 4.97
C VAL A 50 -7.72 20.85 5.39
N LEU A 51 -8.08 19.56 5.46
CA LEU A 51 -9.43 19.16 5.89
C LEU A 51 -9.71 19.51 7.34
N PHE A 52 -8.72 19.36 8.23
CA PHE A 52 -8.84 19.76 9.63
C PHE A 52 -9.11 21.27 9.75
N VAL A 53 -8.34 22.11 9.06
CA VAL A 53 -8.49 23.57 9.09
C VAL A 53 -9.82 24.00 8.47
N VAL A 54 -10.15 23.52 7.27
CA VAL A 54 -11.38 23.91 6.55
C VAL A 54 -12.64 23.45 7.28
N SER A 55 -12.61 22.29 7.94
CA SER A 55 -13.76 21.78 8.71
C SER A 55 -13.83 22.30 10.14
N ASN A 56 -12.92 23.19 10.58
CA ASN A 56 -12.78 23.57 11.99
C ASN A 56 -12.74 22.32 12.92
N GLY A 57 -12.03 21.27 12.48
CA GLY A 57 -11.91 20.00 13.19
C GLY A 57 -13.12 19.07 13.18
N HIS A 58 -14.27 19.45 12.60
CA HIS A 58 -15.51 18.66 12.68
C HIS A 58 -15.43 17.33 11.92
N TYR A 59 -14.60 17.25 10.88
CA TYR A 59 -14.44 16.05 10.05
C TYR A 59 -13.08 15.36 10.24
N ILE A 60 -12.47 15.48 11.43
CA ILE A 60 -11.16 14.92 11.72
C ILE A 60 -11.10 13.40 11.51
N GLN A 61 -12.17 12.67 11.83
CA GLN A 61 -12.21 11.22 11.64
C GLN A 61 -12.15 10.84 10.15
N PHE A 62 -12.85 11.57 9.27
CA PHE A 62 -12.76 11.37 7.82
C PHE A 62 -11.39 11.79 7.27
N ALA A 63 -10.82 12.89 7.78
CA ALA A 63 -9.50 13.36 7.37
C ALA A 63 -8.42 12.31 7.72
N VAL A 64 -8.44 11.77 8.94
CA VAL A 64 -7.50 10.73 9.39
C VAL A 64 -7.67 9.44 8.60
N ALA A 65 -8.91 8.95 8.44
CA ALA A 65 -9.18 7.73 7.68
C ALA A 65 -8.72 7.85 6.22
N GLY A 66 -9.08 8.96 5.55
CA GLY A 66 -8.68 9.21 4.17
C GLY A 66 -7.18 9.35 4.00
N SER A 67 -6.49 10.04 4.92
CA SER A 67 -5.04 10.19 4.90
C SER A 67 -4.32 8.86 5.11
N LEU A 68 -4.85 7.99 5.97
CA LEU A 68 -4.32 6.64 6.14
C LEU A 68 -4.48 5.79 4.87
N VAL A 69 -5.66 5.81 4.23
CA VAL A 69 -5.86 5.14 2.92
C VAL A 69 -4.90 5.69 1.88
N MET A 70 -4.81 7.02 1.76
CA MET A 70 -3.94 7.67 0.79
C MET A 70 -2.47 7.30 0.99
N ALA A 71 -2.00 7.29 2.24
CA ALA A 71 -0.64 6.87 2.57
C ALA A 71 -0.40 5.41 2.15
N LEU A 72 -1.32 4.51 2.48
CA LEU A 72 -1.19 3.08 2.14
C LEU A 72 -1.20 2.82 0.63
N VAL A 73 -2.05 3.53 -0.12
CA VAL A 73 -2.07 3.47 -1.59
C VAL A 73 -0.76 4.01 -2.16
N GLY A 74 -0.30 5.16 -1.67
CA GLY A 74 0.95 5.77 -2.10
C GLY A 74 2.15 4.86 -1.89
N TYR A 75 2.36 4.36 -0.66
CA TYR A 75 3.48 3.47 -0.34
C TYR A 75 3.38 2.11 -1.06
N GLY A 76 2.17 1.56 -1.21
CA GLY A 76 1.97 0.33 -1.97
C GLY A 76 2.34 0.49 -3.44
N LEU A 77 1.82 1.52 -4.10
CA LEU A 77 2.09 1.77 -5.51
C LEU A 77 3.53 2.26 -5.78
N ALA A 78 4.18 2.92 -4.80
CA ALA A 78 5.57 3.35 -4.89
C ALA A 78 6.54 2.19 -5.16
N LEU A 79 6.20 0.97 -4.74
CA LEU A 79 6.94 -0.24 -5.12
C LEU A 79 7.13 -0.34 -6.64
N GLY A 80 6.12 0.02 -7.42
CA GLY A 80 6.21 -0.02 -8.88
C GLY A 80 7.21 1.00 -9.44
N GLN A 81 7.39 2.15 -8.77
CA GLN A 81 8.41 3.13 -9.13
C GLN A 81 9.81 2.56 -8.89
N ASP A 82 10.03 1.99 -7.71
CA ASP A 82 11.30 1.37 -7.34
C ASP A 82 11.70 0.28 -8.32
N ILE A 83 10.75 -0.59 -8.69
CA ILE A 83 11.03 -1.67 -9.65
C ILE A 83 11.42 -1.10 -11.00
N SER A 84 10.68 -0.11 -11.48
CA SER A 84 11.00 0.51 -12.77
C SER A 84 12.40 1.10 -12.75
N PHE A 85 12.77 1.76 -11.65
CA PHE A 85 14.10 2.32 -11.44
C PHE A 85 15.20 1.24 -11.32
N TYR A 86 14.94 0.18 -10.56
CA TYR A 86 15.87 -0.95 -10.38
C TYR A 86 16.04 -1.79 -11.63
N LYS A 87 15.04 -1.80 -12.52
CA LYS A 87 15.07 -2.47 -13.82
C LYS A 87 15.76 -1.63 -14.89
N THR A 88 15.40 -0.36 -15.04
CA THR A 88 15.86 0.46 -16.17
C THR A 88 17.21 1.12 -15.88
N GLU A 89 17.38 1.70 -14.69
CA GLU A 89 18.54 2.55 -14.38
C GLU A 89 19.65 1.76 -13.68
N TYR A 90 19.32 1.06 -12.59
CA TYR A 90 20.34 0.43 -11.75
C TYR A 90 20.69 -1.00 -12.13
N LYS A 91 19.88 -1.64 -12.99
CA LYS A 91 20.05 -3.05 -13.40
C LYS A 91 20.17 -4.03 -12.21
N ILE A 92 19.62 -3.64 -11.06
CA ILE A 92 19.61 -4.45 -9.83
C ILE A 92 18.67 -5.64 -9.98
N GLN A 93 17.58 -5.49 -10.75
CA GLN A 93 16.65 -6.59 -11.00
C GLN A 93 17.35 -7.79 -11.66
N ASP A 94 18.30 -7.56 -12.57
CA ASP A 94 19.01 -8.63 -13.29
C ASP A 94 19.84 -9.51 -12.35
N VAL A 95 20.42 -8.91 -11.30
CA VAL A 95 21.12 -9.64 -10.25
C VAL A 95 20.18 -10.58 -9.49
N PHE A 96 18.96 -10.12 -9.18
CA PHE A 96 17.96 -10.95 -8.51
C PHE A 96 17.41 -12.03 -9.43
N VAL A 97 17.22 -11.74 -10.72
CA VAL A 97 16.78 -12.70 -11.74
C VAL A 97 17.79 -13.83 -11.94
N ALA A 98 19.09 -13.52 -11.90
CA ALA A 98 20.18 -14.50 -11.98
C ALA A 98 20.38 -15.30 -10.68
N SER A 99 19.86 -14.80 -9.56
CA SER A 99 19.92 -15.45 -8.24
C SER A 99 18.74 -16.41 -8.00
N PRO A 100 18.81 -17.32 -7.02
CA PRO A 100 17.69 -18.20 -6.65
C PRO A 100 16.61 -17.46 -5.83
N VAL A 101 16.17 -16.30 -6.31
CA VAL A 101 15.12 -15.46 -5.73
C VAL A 101 13.90 -15.51 -6.64
N SER A 102 12.74 -15.88 -6.09
CA SER A 102 11.51 -15.90 -6.87
C SER A 102 10.96 -14.49 -7.10
N PRO A 103 10.18 -14.24 -8.16
CA PRO A 103 9.57 -12.92 -8.40
C PRO A 103 8.71 -12.47 -7.22
N LEU A 104 7.96 -13.39 -6.59
CA LEU A 104 7.14 -13.08 -5.42
C LEU A 104 7.99 -12.79 -4.18
N THR A 105 9.11 -13.48 -3.99
CA THR A 105 10.06 -13.15 -2.91
C THR A 105 10.61 -11.75 -3.09
N TYR A 106 10.97 -11.38 -4.32
CA TYR A 106 11.45 -10.05 -4.64
C TYR A 106 10.37 -8.98 -4.43
N MET A 107 9.17 -9.20 -4.97
CA MET A 107 8.00 -8.33 -4.77
C MET A 107 7.72 -8.10 -3.29
N THR A 108 7.62 -9.16 -2.48
CA THR A 108 7.32 -9.05 -1.05
C THR A 108 8.44 -8.34 -0.29
N GLY A 109 9.70 -8.56 -0.66
CA GLY A 109 10.84 -7.84 -0.09
C GLY A 109 10.77 -6.34 -0.36
N LEU A 110 10.45 -5.94 -1.59
CA LEU A 110 10.26 -4.53 -1.95
C LEU A 110 9.00 -3.93 -1.32
N ALA A 111 7.91 -4.67 -1.24
CA ALA A 111 6.69 -4.23 -0.56
C ALA A 111 6.98 -3.93 0.90
N LEU A 112 7.72 -4.82 1.57
CA LEU A 112 8.10 -4.64 2.95
C LEU A 112 9.06 -3.44 3.11
N SER A 113 9.97 -3.25 2.15
CA SER A 113 10.81 -2.05 2.07
C SER A 113 9.99 -0.76 2.10
N GLN A 114 8.96 -0.68 1.25
CA GLN A 114 8.06 0.48 1.18
C GLN A 114 7.23 0.66 2.45
N LEU A 115 6.78 -0.43 3.08
CA LEU A 115 6.10 -0.36 4.36
C LEU A 115 7.01 0.19 5.46
N LEU A 116 8.27 -0.25 5.50
CA LEU A 116 9.28 0.23 6.45
C LEU A 116 9.65 1.69 6.18
N PHE A 117 9.73 2.06 4.90
CA PHE A 117 9.95 3.44 4.47
C PHE A 117 8.84 4.37 4.96
N GLY A 118 7.58 3.97 4.76
CA GLY A 118 6.40 4.69 5.21
C GLY A 118 6.04 4.50 6.68
N PHE A 119 6.76 3.65 7.42
CA PHE A 119 6.37 3.22 8.77
C PHE A 119 6.14 4.40 9.74
N PRO A 120 7.00 5.44 9.82
CA PRO A 120 6.77 6.56 10.73
C PRO A 120 5.46 7.29 10.44
N ALA A 121 5.17 7.56 9.17
CA ALA A 121 3.95 8.24 8.74
C ALA A 121 2.71 7.37 9.02
N LEU A 122 2.78 6.09 8.65
CA LEU A 122 1.70 5.12 8.87
C LEU A 122 1.45 4.88 10.36
N ALA A 123 2.50 4.83 11.19
CA ALA A 123 2.37 4.68 12.63
C ALA A 123 1.64 5.88 13.23
N VAL A 124 2.02 7.11 12.87
CA VAL A 124 1.32 8.32 13.35
C VAL A 124 -0.14 8.32 12.89
N LEU A 125 -0.42 8.07 11.61
CA LEU A 125 -1.80 8.03 11.09
C LEU A 125 -2.64 6.92 11.75
N THR A 126 -2.05 5.76 12.02
CA THR A 126 -2.72 4.65 12.72
C THR A 126 -3.00 5.01 14.18
N VAL A 127 -2.06 5.66 14.87
CA VAL A 127 -2.27 6.17 16.23
C VAL A 127 -3.36 7.23 16.26
N LEU A 128 -3.40 8.14 15.28
CA LEU A 128 -4.48 9.13 15.15
C LEU A 128 -5.84 8.44 14.90
N ALA A 129 -5.88 7.40 14.05
CA ALA A 129 -7.11 6.64 13.82
C ALA A 129 -7.59 5.92 15.09
N ALA A 130 -6.66 5.39 15.89
CA ALA A 130 -6.94 4.83 17.20
C ALA A 130 -7.48 5.88 18.17
N PHE A 131 -6.79 7.01 18.27
CA PHE A 131 -7.10 8.09 19.21
C PHE A 131 -8.44 8.77 18.92
N PHE A 132 -8.77 9.04 17.67
CA PHE A 132 -9.95 9.81 17.28
C PHE A 132 -11.24 9.00 17.13
N GLY A 133 -11.26 7.70 17.44
CA GLY A 133 -12.54 6.98 17.49
C GLY A 133 -12.48 5.47 17.36
N THR A 134 -11.31 4.86 17.08
CA THR A 134 -11.29 3.40 16.93
C THR A 134 -11.46 2.72 18.28
N SER A 135 -12.59 2.01 18.45
CA SER A 135 -12.81 1.17 19.63
C SER A 135 -11.75 0.07 19.72
N ILE A 136 -11.36 -0.32 20.93
CA ILE A 136 -10.36 -1.37 21.19
C ILE A 136 -10.76 -2.68 20.49
N SER A 137 -12.05 -3.00 20.45
CA SER A 137 -12.59 -4.19 19.76
C SER A 137 -12.34 -4.17 18.24
N ASN A 138 -12.18 -2.99 17.65
CA ASN A 138 -11.98 -2.79 16.21
C ASN A 138 -10.50 -2.69 15.81
N ILE A 139 -9.56 -2.72 16.76
CA ILE A 139 -8.12 -2.68 16.46
C ILE A 139 -7.69 -3.82 15.51
N PRO A 140 -8.13 -5.09 15.68
CA PRO A 140 -7.78 -6.15 14.74
C PRO A 140 -8.27 -5.85 13.31
N LEU A 141 -9.44 -5.24 13.17
CA LEU A 141 -10.00 -4.84 11.87
C LEU A 141 -9.21 -3.68 11.25
N LEU A 142 -8.81 -2.68 12.04
CA LEU A 142 -7.93 -1.59 11.60
C LEU A 142 -6.61 -2.15 11.04
N ILE A 143 -5.92 -3.00 11.80
CA ILE A 143 -4.65 -3.61 11.38
C ILE A 143 -4.84 -4.49 10.15
N SER A 144 -5.92 -5.29 10.09
CA SER A 144 -6.22 -6.11 8.91
C SER A 144 -6.45 -5.25 7.67
N THR A 145 -7.18 -4.14 7.81
CA THR A 145 -7.44 -3.18 6.72
C THR A 145 -6.14 -2.59 6.19
N ILE A 146 -5.22 -2.19 7.07
CA ILE A 146 -3.89 -1.66 6.72
C ILE A 146 -3.13 -2.66 5.83
N PHE A 147 -3.01 -3.91 6.28
CA PHE A 147 -2.26 -4.93 5.53
C PHE A 147 -2.94 -5.33 4.21
N LEU A 148 -4.27 -5.38 4.18
CA LEU A 148 -5.02 -5.69 2.96
C LEU A 148 -4.84 -4.62 1.88
N ILE A 149 -4.93 -3.34 2.25
CA ILE A 149 -4.71 -2.22 1.31
C ILE A 149 -3.26 -2.24 0.84
N TRP A 150 -2.30 -2.22 1.77
CA TRP A 150 -0.89 -2.20 1.42
C TRP A 150 -0.49 -3.37 0.52
N GLY A 151 -0.93 -4.59 0.84
CA GLY A 151 -0.63 -5.78 0.05
C GLY A 151 -1.24 -5.71 -1.36
N SER A 152 -2.50 -5.27 -1.47
CA SER A 152 -3.19 -5.15 -2.76
C SER A 152 -2.52 -4.11 -3.66
N MET A 153 -2.20 -2.95 -3.09
CA MET A 153 -1.58 -1.84 -3.83
C MET A 153 -0.13 -2.16 -4.20
N SER A 154 0.61 -2.87 -3.34
CA SER A 154 1.96 -3.37 -3.64
C SER A 154 1.96 -4.37 -4.79
N ALA A 155 1.03 -5.33 -4.78
CA ALA A 155 0.89 -6.31 -5.86
C ALA A 155 0.47 -5.65 -7.19
N MET A 156 -0.43 -4.66 -7.13
CA MET A 156 -0.81 -3.86 -8.31
C MET A 156 0.38 -3.06 -8.86
N GLY A 157 1.13 -2.37 -7.99
CA GLY A 157 2.33 -1.62 -8.37
C GLY A 157 3.38 -2.50 -9.04
N PHE A 158 3.61 -3.71 -8.50
CA PHE A 158 4.50 -4.72 -9.09
C PHE A 158 4.03 -5.17 -10.47
N PHE A 159 2.74 -5.50 -10.59
CA PHE A 159 2.17 -5.95 -11.85
C PHE A 159 2.29 -4.89 -12.94
N LEU A 160 1.93 -3.64 -12.63
CA LEU A 160 2.01 -2.52 -13.58
C LEU A 160 3.46 -2.26 -14.03
N SER A 161 4.40 -2.16 -13.07
CA SER A 161 5.80 -1.85 -13.38
C SER A 161 6.49 -2.93 -14.20
N SER A 162 6.13 -4.20 -13.99
CA SER A 162 6.73 -5.31 -14.76
C SER A 162 6.50 -5.18 -16.27
N HIS A 163 5.39 -4.55 -16.70
CA HIS A 163 5.03 -4.34 -18.10
C HIS A 163 5.61 -3.06 -18.70
N MET A 164 6.33 -2.27 -17.92
CA MET A 164 6.86 -0.99 -18.36
C MET A 164 8.34 -1.12 -18.73
N LEU A 165 8.71 -0.52 -19.86
CA LEU A 165 10.08 -0.50 -20.39
C LEU A 165 10.80 0.81 -20.06
N HIS A 166 10.05 1.89 -19.85
CA HIS A 166 10.59 3.22 -19.59
C HIS A 166 10.13 3.73 -18.23
N MET A 167 11.09 4.21 -17.42
CA MET A 167 10.83 4.75 -16.09
C MET A 167 9.78 5.85 -16.12
N ARG A 168 9.87 6.79 -17.08
CA ARG A 168 8.92 7.90 -17.22
C ARG A 168 7.48 7.42 -17.39
N ASN A 169 7.25 6.42 -18.24
CA ASN A 169 5.91 5.85 -18.45
C ASN A 169 5.42 5.18 -17.18
N ALA A 170 6.32 4.50 -16.44
CA ALA A 170 5.96 3.88 -15.19
C ALA A 170 5.56 4.88 -14.11
N THR A 171 6.33 5.97 -13.95
CA THR A 171 5.96 7.08 -13.08
C THR A 171 4.60 7.64 -13.41
N GLN A 172 4.34 7.95 -14.67
CA GLN A 172 3.06 8.54 -15.08
C GLN A 172 1.87 7.62 -14.81
N VAL A 173 1.96 6.32 -15.16
CA VAL A 173 0.86 5.38 -14.95
C VAL A 173 0.62 5.14 -13.47
N ILE A 174 1.67 4.98 -12.66
CA ILE A 174 1.52 4.77 -11.22
C ILE A 174 0.96 6.01 -10.53
N SER A 175 1.41 7.21 -10.91
CA SER A 175 0.83 8.46 -10.40
C SER A 175 -0.64 8.60 -10.79
N PHE A 176 -1.01 8.24 -12.02
CA PHE A 176 -2.40 8.26 -12.50
C PHE A 176 -3.28 7.30 -11.70
N VAL A 177 -2.84 6.05 -11.52
CA VAL A 177 -3.54 5.05 -10.71
C VAL A 177 -3.66 5.52 -9.25
N ASN A 178 -2.61 6.11 -8.69
CA ASN A 178 -2.62 6.65 -7.34
C ASN A 178 -3.73 7.70 -7.16
N VAL A 179 -3.90 8.63 -8.10
CA VAL A 179 -4.98 9.64 -8.03
C VAL A 179 -6.36 8.97 -8.11
N ILE A 180 -6.54 8.02 -9.02
CA ILE A 180 -7.82 7.30 -9.18
C ILE A 180 -8.21 6.50 -7.94
N LEU A 181 -7.24 5.95 -7.21
CA LEU A 181 -7.51 5.11 -6.05
C LEU A 181 -7.51 5.91 -4.74
N ALA A 182 -6.66 6.92 -4.60
CA ALA A 182 -6.47 7.62 -3.34
C ALA A 182 -7.24 8.94 -3.23
N VAL A 183 -7.77 9.49 -4.33
CA VAL A 183 -8.42 10.82 -4.32
C VAL A 183 -9.86 10.78 -4.82
N LEU A 184 -10.12 10.18 -5.98
CA LEU A 184 -11.48 10.12 -6.55
C LEU A 184 -12.49 9.37 -5.67
N PRO A 185 -12.16 8.23 -5.04
CA PRO A 185 -13.11 7.47 -4.25
C PRO A 185 -13.44 8.22 -2.95
N PRO A 186 -14.55 7.89 -2.27
CA PRO A 186 -14.97 8.54 -1.03
C PRO A 186 -14.07 8.11 0.15
N VAL A 187 -12.81 8.52 0.12
CA VAL A 187 -11.83 8.23 1.18
C VAL A 187 -11.84 9.29 2.27
N PHE A 188 -12.06 10.56 1.90
CA PHE A 188 -12.08 11.72 2.80
C PHE A 188 -13.48 12.20 3.18
N TYR A 189 -14.53 11.50 2.73
CA TYR A 189 -15.92 11.91 2.96
C TYR A 189 -16.84 10.69 2.91
N SER A 190 -18.07 10.86 3.41
CA SER A 190 -19.09 9.81 3.35
C SER A 190 -19.58 9.60 1.91
N ILE A 191 -19.67 8.34 1.48
CA ILE A 191 -20.17 7.96 0.15
C ILE A 191 -21.58 8.52 -0.16
N GLY A 192 -22.41 8.78 0.84
CA GLY A 192 -23.73 9.38 0.66
C GLY A 192 -23.71 10.83 0.14
N ARG A 193 -22.53 11.47 0.07
CA ARG A 193 -22.35 12.78 -0.56
C ARG A 193 -22.26 12.71 -2.09
N LEU A 194 -22.04 11.53 -2.67
CA LEU A 194 -21.99 11.35 -4.11
C LEU A 194 -23.40 11.25 -4.71
N PRO A 195 -23.61 11.73 -5.95
CA PRO A 195 -24.77 11.36 -6.75
C PRO A 195 -24.90 9.84 -6.87
N LEU A 196 -26.13 9.33 -6.98
CA LEU A 196 -26.42 7.89 -6.94
C LEU A 196 -25.60 7.08 -7.96
N ASP A 197 -25.47 7.60 -9.19
CA ASP A 197 -24.70 6.94 -10.26
C ASP A 197 -23.22 6.77 -9.90
N LEU A 198 -22.63 7.78 -9.25
CA LEU A 198 -21.24 7.75 -8.81
C LEU A 198 -21.02 6.88 -7.58
N GLN A 199 -22.06 6.65 -6.77
CA GLN A 199 -21.97 5.71 -5.64
C GLN A 199 -21.76 4.28 -6.14
N TYR A 200 -22.47 3.85 -7.20
CA TYR A 200 -22.29 2.52 -7.78
C TYR A 200 -20.88 2.31 -8.31
N LEU A 201 -20.34 3.31 -9.02
CA LEU A 201 -18.95 3.26 -9.49
C LEU A 201 -17.95 3.24 -8.32
N ALA A 202 -18.22 4.00 -7.26
CA ALA A 202 -17.34 4.02 -6.08
C ALA A 202 -17.25 2.64 -5.42
N TYR A 203 -18.33 1.87 -5.33
CA TYR A 203 -18.30 0.51 -4.75
C TYR A 203 -17.46 -0.49 -5.56
N ILE A 204 -17.14 -0.22 -6.82
CA ILE A 204 -16.19 -1.05 -7.57
C ILE A 204 -14.77 -0.83 -7.04
N VAL A 205 -14.44 0.37 -6.56
CA VAL A 205 -13.07 0.74 -6.21
C VAL A 205 -12.68 0.16 -4.84
N PRO A 206 -11.53 -0.54 -4.72
CA PRO A 206 -11.13 -1.16 -3.46
C PRO A 206 -10.98 -0.15 -2.33
N THR A 207 -10.50 1.07 -2.63
CA THR A 207 -10.27 2.10 -1.61
C THR A 207 -11.55 2.64 -0.98
N THR A 208 -12.70 2.53 -1.66
CA THR A 208 -14.03 2.80 -1.07
C THR A 208 -14.35 1.81 0.05
N HIS A 209 -14.14 0.52 -0.19
CA HIS A 209 -14.38 -0.49 0.86
C HIS A 209 -13.39 -0.34 2.02
N ALA A 210 -12.15 0.01 1.72
CA ALA A 210 -11.14 0.31 2.73
C ALA A 210 -11.50 1.54 3.57
N SER A 211 -11.94 2.63 2.95
CA SER A 211 -12.37 3.82 3.70
C SER A 211 -13.58 3.52 4.55
N LEU A 212 -14.56 2.76 4.05
CA LEU A 212 -15.73 2.33 4.83
C LEU A 212 -15.34 1.44 6.03
N MET A 213 -14.36 0.54 5.87
CA MET A 213 -13.82 -0.26 6.98
C MET A 213 -13.16 0.61 8.05
N LEU A 214 -12.33 1.58 7.67
CA LEU A 214 -11.69 2.51 8.62
C LEU A 214 -12.70 3.46 9.28
N GLN A 215 -13.66 3.96 8.52
CA GLN A 215 -14.75 4.78 9.04
C GLN A 215 -15.57 3.98 10.06
N TYR A 216 -15.91 2.73 9.74
CA TYR A 216 -16.57 1.81 10.66
C TYR A 216 -15.74 1.58 11.93
N THR A 217 -14.42 1.36 11.81
CA THR A 217 -13.59 1.14 13.00
C THR A 217 -13.65 2.33 13.95
N MET A 218 -13.70 3.55 13.38
CA MET A 218 -13.79 4.84 14.08
C MET A 218 -15.20 5.25 14.54
N GLY A 219 -16.21 4.39 14.35
CA GLY A 219 -17.59 4.64 14.79
C GLY A 219 -18.40 5.58 13.89
N LEU A 220 -17.91 5.88 12.68
CA LEU A 220 -18.65 6.68 11.72
C LEU A 220 -19.80 5.88 11.09
N PRO A 221 -20.93 6.55 10.74
CA PRO A 221 -22.05 5.88 10.09
C PRO A 221 -21.64 5.37 8.70
N THR A 222 -21.88 4.09 8.46
CA THR A 222 -21.70 3.45 7.15
C THR A 222 -23.04 3.22 6.47
N PRO A 223 -23.08 3.09 5.13
CA PRO A 223 -24.31 2.80 4.39
C PRO A 223 -25.00 1.53 4.87
N LYS A 224 -26.34 1.52 4.91
CA LYS A 224 -27.14 0.38 5.41
C LYS A 224 -26.89 -0.92 4.64
N GLU A 225 -26.67 -0.81 3.34
CA GLU A 225 -26.42 -1.97 2.45
C GLU A 225 -24.98 -2.49 2.53
N TRP A 226 -24.09 -1.77 3.23
CA TRP A 226 -22.68 -2.16 3.37
C TRP A 226 -22.44 -2.90 4.68
N SER A 227 -21.56 -3.90 4.64
CA SER A 227 -21.15 -4.66 5.82
C SER A 227 -19.64 -4.89 5.86
N ILE A 228 -19.10 -5.15 7.05
CA ILE A 228 -17.68 -5.50 7.23
C ILE A 228 -17.32 -6.74 6.42
N ALA A 229 -18.22 -7.74 6.35
CA ALA A 229 -18.00 -8.95 5.58
C ALA A 229 -17.84 -8.66 4.09
N LEU A 230 -18.67 -7.76 3.53
CA LEU A 230 -18.52 -7.30 2.16
C LEU A 230 -17.20 -6.53 1.97
N GLY A 231 -16.86 -5.63 2.89
CA GLY A 231 -15.58 -4.90 2.86
C GLY A 231 -14.38 -5.85 2.81
N LEU A 232 -14.33 -6.81 3.73
CA LEU A 232 -13.27 -7.83 3.78
C LEU A 232 -13.25 -8.69 2.51
N LEU A 233 -14.40 -9.14 2.03
CA LEU A 233 -14.50 -9.93 0.81
C LEU A 233 -13.91 -9.18 -0.39
N VAL A 234 -14.27 -7.91 -0.55
CA VAL A 234 -13.74 -7.08 -1.65
C VAL A 234 -12.23 -6.88 -1.50
N GLN A 235 -11.73 -6.52 -0.31
CA GLN A 235 -10.29 -6.34 -0.07
C GLN A 235 -9.48 -7.61 -0.33
N VAL A 236 -9.94 -8.75 0.18
CA VAL A 236 -9.28 -10.05 -0.02
C VAL A 236 -9.32 -10.45 -1.48
N SER A 237 -10.44 -10.21 -2.18
CA SER A 237 -10.56 -10.49 -3.61
C SER A 237 -9.58 -9.67 -4.44
N TYR A 238 -9.42 -8.38 -4.13
CA TYR A 238 -8.43 -7.52 -4.79
C TYR A 238 -6.99 -7.96 -4.49
N LEU A 239 -6.67 -8.28 -3.23
CA LEU A 239 -5.35 -8.78 -2.86
C LEU A 239 -5.01 -10.06 -3.63
N ILE A 240 -5.90 -11.04 -3.59
CA ILE A 240 -5.71 -12.32 -4.30
C ILE A 240 -5.59 -12.08 -5.80
N GLY A 241 -6.49 -11.28 -6.39
CA GLY A 241 -6.48 -10.96 -7.81
C GLY A 241 -5.17 -10.31 -8.26
N PHE A 242 -4.70 -9.28 -7.57
CA PHE A 242 -3.45 -8.61 -7.91
C PHE A 242 -2.22 -9.48 -7.65
N VAL A 243 -2.20 -10.27 -6.58
CA VAL A 243 -1.10 -11.22 -6.34
C VAL A 243 -1.07 -12.31 -7.41
N MET A 244 -2.24 -12.80 -7.86
CA MET A 244 -2.32 -13.75 -8.97
C MET A 244 -1.82 -13.14 -10.27
N LEU A 245 -2.20 -11.90 -10.60
CA LEU A 245 -1.68 -11.18 -11.77
C LEU A 245 -0.16 -10.96 -11.67
N ALA A 246 0.33 -10.52 -10.52
CA ALA A 246 1.76 -10.36 -10.26
C ALA A 246 2.53 -11.68 -10.39
N LYS A 247 1.94 -12.81 -9.95
CA LYS A 247 2.59 -14.12 -10.04
C LYS A 247 2.61 -14.68 -11.47
N THR A 248 1.50 -14.52 -12.20
CA THR A 248 1.27 -15.27 -13.46
C THR A 248 1.51 -14.46 -14.72
N LYS A 249 1.38 -13.13 -14.64
CA LYS A 249 1.45 -12.24 -15.80
C LYS A 249 2.59 -11.22 -15.71
N ALA A 250 3.27 -11.09 -14.58
CA ALA A 250 4.39 -10.16 -14.49
C ALA A 250 5.59 -10.62 -15.34
N ILE A 251 6.16 -9.68 -16.08
CA ILE A 251 7.37 -9.91 -16.88
C ILE A 251 8.58 -9.84 -15.94
N TRP A 252 9.03 -11.01 -15.48
CA TRP A 252 10.16 -11.13 -14.56
C TRP A 252 11.52 -11.24 -15.27
N ARG A 253 11.55 -11.90 -16.42
CA ARG A 253 12.74 -12.11 -17.25
C ARG A 253 12.52 -11.43 -18.59
N GLU A 254 13.54 -10.73 -19.08
CA GLU A 254 13.57 -10.31 -20.48
C GLU A 254 13.56 -11.58 -21.33
N VAL A 255 12.69 -11.60 -22.36
CA VAL A 255 12.59 -12.66 -23.37
C VAL A 255 13.32 -12.18 -24.61
#